data_AF-A0A534XE77-F1
#
_entry.id   AF-A0A534XE77-F1
#
_cell.length_a   1.000
_cell.length_b   1.000
_cell.length_c   1.000
_cell.angle_alpha   90.00
_cell.angle_beta   90.00
_cell.angle_gamma   90.00
#
_symmetry.space_group_name_H-M   'P 1'
#
loop_
_entity.id
_entity.type
_entity.pdbx_description
1 polymer ?
#
loop_
_entity_poly.entity_id
_entity_poly.type
_entity_poly.pdbx_seq_one_letter_code
_entity_poly.pdbx_strand_id
1 'polypeptide(L)'
;EDVAARESGRDGVLLDGCRAGEAELARGAEEGGVEAEAGEGHERAGVGQCPRSRNVGPCGGHVTLPAGTSLRIDRALAATCDHLLWGAADLDVAIAALAERTEVRATAGGQHPDLGTHNAIAALGRRRFLEVIAPDPTLPPGALARRLAGMKTPTLIMWAARTPSAADTAARAEAEGYQAAVVEGHRSRPDGKLVRWTNVFVSGHGGGTLVPFFVEWHGGSHPADDGPRGLRLQALRAETPQAEALRAVLKALDVRLAVCKAPTARLVAVLDTPRGRIELAGP
;
A
#
# COMPACT_ATOMS: atom_id res chain seq x y z
N GLU A 1 -3.30 -53.81 -28.75
CA GLU A 1 -1.85 -53.92 -29.00
C GLU A 1 -1.45 -52.62 -29.70
N ASP A 2 -1.21 -51.51 -29.02
CA ASP A 2 -0.31 -51.23 -27.89
C ASP A 2 1.17 -51.46 -28.26
N VAL A 3 1.94 -50.37 -28.41
CA VAL A 3 3.18 -50.04 -27.66
C VAL A 3 3.59 -48.57 -27.96
N ALA A 4 3.27 -47.72 -27.00
CA ALA A 4 4.11 -46.75 -26.27
C ALA A 4 5.32 -45.99 -26.88
N ALA A 5 5.33 -44.70 -26.50
CA ALA A 5 6.40 -43.90 -25.87
C ALA A 5 7.44 -43.18 -26.75
N ARG A 6 7.42 -41.84 -26.64
CA ARG A 6 8.49 -41.05 -26.00
C ARG A 6 8.02 -39.62 -25.71
N GLU A 7 7.83 -39.35 -24.42
CA GLU A 7 7.77 -38.01 -23.85
C GLU A 7 9.18 -37.41 -23.76
N SER A 8 9.31 -36.11 -23.94
CA SER A 8 10.46 -35.34 -23.45
C SER A 8 9.94 -34.09 -22.75
N GLY A 9 9.97 -34.13 -21.42
CA GLY A 9 9.65 -33.01 -20.55
C GLY A 9 10.61 -31.83 -20.74
N ARG A 10 10.07 -30.63 -20.55
CA ARG A 10 10.85 -29.46 -20.18
C ARG A 10 10.28 -28.91 -18.89
N ASP A 11 11.17 -28.87 -17.91
CA ASP A 11 10.94 -28.61 -16.51
C ASP A 11 10.28 -27.25 -16.27
N GLY A 12 9.17 -27.30 -15.52
CA GLY A 12 8.60 -26.13 -14.89
C GLY A 12 9.50 -25.68 -13.74
N VAL A 13 9.93 -24.43 -13.78
CA VAL A 13 10.60 -23.78 -12.65
C VAL A 13 9.53 -23.55 -11.57
N LEU A 14 9.51 -24.43 -10.59
CA LEU A 14 8.79 -24.30 -9.33
C LEU A 14 9.33 -23.11 -8.55
N LEU A 15 8.53 -22.06 -8.40
CA LEU A 15 8.69 -21.06 -7.35
C LEU A 15 8.16 -21.66 -6.03
N ASP A 16 8.94 -22.56 -5.42
CA ASP A 16 8.68 -23.02 -4.06
C ASP A 16 9.85 -22.59 -3.17
N GLY A 17 9.62 -21.53 -2.39
CA GLY A 17 10.70 -20.90 -1.64
C GLY A 17 10.30 -19.57 -0.98
N CYS A 18 9.22 -19.55 -0.22
CA CYS A 18 9.06 -18.55 0.86
C CYS A 18 8.02 -19.03 1.89
N ARG A 19 8.44 -19.94 2.78
CA ARG A 19 7.77 -20.15 4.08
C ARG A 19 8.41 -19.20 5.10
N ALA A 20 7.68 -18.17 5.49
CA ALA A 20 7.81 -17.41 6.73
C ALA A 20 6.61 -16.45 6.81
N GLY A 21 5.78 -16.37 7.85
CA GLY A 21 5.61 -17.14 9.08
C GLY A 21 4.24 -16.71 9.62
N GLU A 22 3.32 -17.65 9.76
CA GLU A 22 2.07 -17.47 10.50
C GLU A 22 2.28 -18.03 11.90
N ALA A 23 2.22 -17.16 12.92
CA ALA A 23 1.67 -17.42 14.24
C ALA A 23 2.00 -16.24 15.16
N GLU A 24 0.97 -15.61 15.71
CA GLU A 24 0.69 -15.62 17.16
C GLU A 24 -0.14 -14.40 17.57
N LEU A 25 -1.46 -14.54 17.49
CA LEU A 25 -2.40 -13.70 18.20
C LEU A 25 -3.55 -14.58 18.73
N ALA A 26 -3.86 -14.37 20.01
CA ALA A 26 -5.01 -14.82 20.80
C ALA A 26 -4.88 -16.15 21.56
N ARG A 27 -4.54 -16.06 22.86
CA ARG A 27 -5.32 -16.52 24.05
C ARG A 27 -4.79 -15.73 25.27
N GLY A 28 -5.55 -15.22 26.22
CA GLY A 28 -6.98 -15.22 26.47
C GLY A 28 -7.31 -14.15 27.52
N ALA A 29 -8.60 -13.84 27.63
CA ALA A 29 -9.17 -13.15 28.78
C ALA A 29 -10.22 -14.10 29.36
N GLU A 30 -10.08 -14.49 30.62
CA GLU A 30 -11.22 -14.75 31.50
C GLU A 30 -10.77 -14.67 32.98
N GLU A 31 -11.49 -13.79 33.67
CA GLU A 31 -11.89 -13.67 35.07
C GLU A 31 -11.29 -14.55 36.18
N GLY A 32 -11.07 -13.90 37.34
CA GLY A 32 -11.51 -14.44 38.63
C GLY A 32 -10.45 -14.69 39.71
N GLY A 33 -10.33 -13.72 40.63
CA GLY A 33 -10.54 -13.99 42.06
C GLY A 33 -9.41 -14.53 42.97
N VAL A 34 -9.03 -13.66 43.92
CA VAL A 34 -8.93 -13.89 45.39
C VAL A 34 -7.63 -14.46 46.03
N GLU A 35 -7.19 -13.70 47.06
CA GLU A 35 -6.33 -14.01 48.24
C GLU A 35 -4.83 -14.33 48.04
N ALA A 36 -3.88 -13.99 48.93
CA ALA A 36 -3.66 -13.04 50.02
C ALA A 36 -2.23 -13.34 50.58
N GLU A 37 -1.72 -12.46 51.45
CA GLU A 37 -0.51 -12.62 52.31
C GLU A 37 0.86 -12.41 51.61
N ALA A 38 1.92 -11.90 52.23
CA ALA A 38 2.20 -10.97 53.33
C ALA A 38 3.74 -10.76 53.26
N GLY A 39 4.27 -9.58 53.59
CA GLY A 39 5.72 -9.38 53.63
C GLY A 39 6.14 -7.95 53.87
N GLU A 40 6.41 -7.65 55.14
CA GLU A 40 6.79 -6.37 55.73
C GLU A 40 8.10 -5.77 55.20
N GLY A 41 8.20 -4.44 55.24
CA GLY A 41 9.43 -3.68 54.99
C GLY A 41 9.28 -2.20 55.35
N HIS A 42 9.58 -1.87 56.60
CA HIS A 42 9.51 -0.57 57.27
C HIS A 42 10.62 0.39 56.77
N GLU A 43 10.33 1.68 56.50
CA GLU A 43 10.98 2.84 57.15
C GLU A 43 10.56 4.24 56.60
N ARG A 44 9.85 4.97 57.47
CA ARG A 44 10.04 6.36 57.93
C ARG A 44 10.23 7.56 56.98
N ALA A 45 9.21 8.42 57.08
CA ALA A 45 9.24 9.84 57.51
C ALA A 45 9.60 10.95 56.50
N GLY A 46 8.63 11.84 56.30
CA GLY A 46 8.78 13.16 55.67
C GLY A 46 7.48 13.96 55.69
N VAL A 47 7.16 14.55 56.84
CA VAL A 47 6.03 15.48 57.06
C VAL A 47 6.38 16.84 56.45
N GLY A 48 5.47 17.42 55.67
CA GLY A 48 5.57 18.80 55.18
C GLY A 48 4.18 19.35 54.84
N GLN A 49 3.68 20.22 55.70
CA GLN A 49 2.32 20.75 55.72
C GLN A 49 2.02 21.78 54.62
N CYS A 50 0.78 21.74 54.14
CA CYS A 50 0.07 22.84 53.48
C CYS A 50 -0.04 24.09 54.38
N PRO A 51 -0.07 25.28 53.76
CA PRO A 51 -0.94 26.35 54.22
C PRO A 51 -2.00 26.72 53.16
N ARG A 52 -3.24 26.81 53.62
CA ARG A 52 -4.35 27.48 52.93
C ARG A 52 -4.11 28.99 52.99
N SER A 53 -4.39 29.74 51.92
CA SER A 53 -5.53 30.69 51.87
C SER A 53 -5.52 31.65 50.67
N ARG A 54 -6.75 31.90 50.18
CA ARG A 54 -7.34 33.14 49.63
C ARG A 54 -7.24 33.47 48.13
N ASN A 55 -8.42 33.34 47.51
CA ASN A 55 -8.99 33.93 46.29
C ASN A 55 -8.38 35.23 45.75
N VAL A 56 -8.10 35.26 44.44
CA VAL A 56 -8.37 36.41 43.52
C VAL A 56 -8.61 35.90 42.08
N GLY A 57 -9.78 36.25 41.49
CA GLY A 57 -9.98 36.50 40.05
C GLY A 57 -10.15 35.32 39.06
N PRO A 58 -11.21 35.31 38.21
CA PRO A 58 -11.36 34.30 37.17
C PRO A 58 -10.49 34.68 35.96
N CYS A 59 -9.30 34.08 35.89
CA CYS A 59 -8.48 34.14 34.69
C CYS A 59 -8.92 32.99 33.79
N GLY A 60 -9.68 33.28 32.73
CA GLY A 60 -10.02 32.32 31.69
C GLY A 60 -8.76 31.78 31.02
N GLY A 61 -8.24 30.67 31.56
CA GLY A 61 -7.19 29.88 30.95
C GLY A 61 -7.81 28.83 30.04
N HIS A 62 -8.28 29.25 28.86
CA HIS A 62 -8.39 28.29 27.75
C HIS A 62 -6.98 27.76 27.50
N VAL A 63 -6.72 26.50 27.88
CA VAL A 63 -5.59 25.75 27.32
C VAL A 63 -5.91 25.60 25.83
N THR A 64 -5.40 26.56 25.07
CA THR A 64 -5.48 26.53 23.62
C THR A 64 -4.45 25.50 23.19
N LEU A 65 -4.93 24.31 22.82
CA LEU A 65 -4.14 23.40 22.00
C LEU A 65 -3.66 24.19 20.78
N PRO A 66 -2.38 24.13 20.39
CA PRO A 66 -1.93 24.86 19.22
C PRO A 66 -2.74 24.37 18.02
N ALA A 67 -3.62 25.24 17.53
CA ALA A 67 -4.36 25.03 16.31
C ALA A 67 -3.35 25.04 15.16
N GLY A 68 -3.37 23.95 14.37
CA GLY A 68 -2.75 23.94 13.05
C GLY A 68 -1.26 23.66 13.05
N THR A 69 -0.86 22.43 13.40
CA THR A 69 0.17 21.79 12.58
C THR A 69 -0.47 21.48 11.24
N SER A 70 -0.55 22.49 10.37
CA SER A 70 -0.67 22.23 8.94
C SER A 70 0.57 21.42 8.59
N LEU A 71 0.40 20.09 8.47
CA LEU A 71 1.33 19.30 7.68
C LEU A 71 1.45 20.07 6.37
N ARG A 72 2.60 20.70 6.15
CA ARG A 72 2.97 21.16 4.82
C ARG A 72 3.07 19.87 4.02
N ILE A 73 1.95 19.52 3.40
CA ILE A 73 1.92 18.51 2.37
C ILE A 73 2.79 19.12 1.28
N ASP A 74 4.05 18.69 1.23
CA ASP A 74 4.98 19.09 0.19
C ASP A 74 4.27 18.84 -1.14
N ARG A 75 3.85 19.94 -1.76
CA ARG A 75 2.90 19.98 -2.88
C ARG A 75 3.47 19.36 -4.16
N ALA A 76 4.71 18.91 -4.11
CA ALA A 76 5.42 18.32 -5.22
C ALA A 76 5.42 16.80 -5.05
N LEU A 77 4.42 16.13 -5.63
CA LEU A 77 4.60 14.75 -6.04
C LEU A 77 5.83 14.71 -6.96
N ALA A 78 6.86 14.00 -6.53
CA ALA A 78 7.98 13.67 -7.40
C ALA A 78 7.46 12.87 -8.60
N ALA A 79 8.11 13.06 -9.76
CA ALA A 79 7.75 12.44 -11.04
C ALA A 79 7.95 10.90 -11.09
N THR A 80 7.93 10.22 -9.95
CA THR A 80 8.17 8.78 -9.81
C THR A 80 6.89 7.97 -9.71
N CYS A 81 5.82 8.46 -9.05
CA CYS A 81 4.57 7.69 -8.96
C CYS A 81 3.94 7.50 -10.35
N ASP A 82 3.72 6.24 -10.73
CA ASP A 82 3.03 5.84 -11.97
C ASP A 82 1.54 5.62 -11.70
N HIS A 83 1.23 4.67 -10.81
CA HIS A 83 -0.13 4.35 -10.45
C HIS A 83 -0.26 3.88 -9.00
N LEU A 84 -1.51 3.92 -8.53
CA LEU A 84 -1.95 3.45 -7.23
C LEU A 84 -2.89 2.27 -7.42
N LEU A 85 -2.85 1.27 -6.53
CA LEU A 85 -3.73 0.12 -6.61
C LEU A 85 -4.79 0.16 -5.50
N TRP A 86 -6.05 0.29 -5.92
CA TRP A 86 -7.24 0.17 -5.09
C TRP A 86 -7.77 -1.26 -5.19
N GLY A 87 -7.36 -2.10 -4.24
CA GLY A 87 -7.64 -3.53 -4.23
C GLY A 87 -8.95 -3.86 -3.52
N ALA A 88 -9.65 -4.87 -4.02
CA ALA A 88 -10.83 -5.45 -3.36
C ALA A 88 -11.02 -6.92 -3.72
N ALA A 89 -11.95 -7.60 -3.04
CA ALA A 89 -12.36 -8.96 -3.37
C ALA A 89 -13.27 -9.05 -4.61
N ASP A 90 -13.88 -7.94 -5.02
CA ASP A 90 -14.78 -7.84 -6.17
C ASP A 90 -14.59 -6.49 -6.89
N LEU A 91 -14.51 -6.51 -8.22
CA LEU A 91 -14.21 -5.33 -9.02
C LEU A 91 -15.37 -4.34 -9.07
N ASP A 92 -16.60 -4.82 -9.23
CA ASP A 92 -17.78 -3.95 -9.33
C ASP A 92 -18.05 -3.24 -8.00
N VAL A 93 -17.88 -3.96 -6.88
CA VAL A 93 -17.94 -3.38 -5.52
C VAL A 93 -16.87 -2.29 -5.36
N ALA A 94 -15.64 -2.53 -5.81
CA ALA A 94 -14.56 -1.55 -5.71
C ALA A 94 -14.80 -0.31 -6.57
N ILE A 95 -15.30 -0.49 -7.79
CA ILE A 95 -15.69 0.59 -8.70
C ILE A 95 -16.82 1.42 -8.09
N ALA A 96 -17.85 0.76 -7.55
CA ALA A 96 -18.98 1.43 -6.90
C ALA A 96 -18.52 2.24 -5.67
N ALA A 97 -17.70 1.65 -4.80
CA ALA A 97 -17.17 2.34 -3.63
C ALA A 97 -16.28 3.54 -4.00
N LEU A 98 -15.49 3.44 -5.09
CA LEU A 98 -14.73 4.57 -5.60
C LEU A 98 -15.67 5.67 -6.12
N ALA A 99 -16.68 5.32 -6.91
CA ALA A 99 -17.62 6.26 -7.49
C ALA A 99 -18.45 6.99 -6.42
N GLU A 100 -18.88 6.30 -5.36
CA GLU A 100 -19.60 6.91 -4.23
C GLU A 100 -18.76 8.01 -3.55
N ARG A 101 -17.46 7.76 -3.39
CA ARG A 101 -16.54 8.68 -2.71
C ARG A 101 -16.06 9.83 -3.59
N THR A 102 -16.12 9.67 -4.92
CA THR A 102 -15.41 10.57 -5.84
C THR A 102 -16.23 11.08 -7.01
N GLU A 103 -17.42 10.53 -7.28
CA GLU A 103 -18.21 10.71 -8.51
C GLU A 103 -17.53 10.26 -9.81
N VAL A 104 -16.33 9.66 -9.74
CA VAL A 104 -15.63 9.10 -10.89
C VAL A 104 -15.79 7.60 -10.90
N ARG A 105 -16.42 7.08 -11.95
CA ARG A 105 -16.53 5.63 -12.19
C ARG A 105 -15.36 5.16 -13.04
N ALA A 106 -14.50 4.31 -12.49
CA ALA A 106 -13.41 3.68 -13.25
C ALA A 106 -13.99 2.82 -14.40
N THR A 107 -13.29 2.79 -15.53
CA THR A 107 -13.70 2.02 -16.72
C THR A 107 -12.87 0.75 -16.86
N ALA A 108 -13.46 -0.30 -17.44
CA ALA A 108 -12.78 -1.57 -17.65
C ALA A 108 -11.39 -1.37 -18.26
N GLY A 109 -10.37 -1.85 -17.55
CA GLY A 109 -9.00 -1.87 -18.01
C GLY A 109 -8.83 -3.13 -18.84
N GLY A 110 -8.77 -4.29 -18.19
CA GLY A 110 -8.68 -5.61 -18.81
C GLY A 110 -8.27 -6.71 -17.82
N GLN A 111 -7.84 -7.86 -18.35
CA GLN A 111 -7.49 -9.04 -17.58
C GLN A 111 -5.97 -9.28 -17.55
N HIS A 112 -5.48 -9.80 -16.43
CA HIS A 112 -4.10 -10.24 -16.19
C HIS A 112 -4.08 -11.78 -16.06
N PRO A 113 -3.90 -12.53 -17.16
CA PRO A 113 -3.92 -14.00 -17.14
C PRO A 113 -2.97 -14.61 -16.11
N ASP A 114 -1.75 -14.08 -16.02
CA ASP A 114 -0.71 -14.63 -15.13
C ASP A 114 -0.97 -14.35 -13.64
N LEU A 115 -1.75 -13.30 -13.33
CA LEU A 115 -2.06 -12.90 -11.96
C LEU A 115 -3.40 -13.46 -11.47
N GLY A 116 -4.28 -13.86 -12.39
CA GLY A 116 -5.66 -14.22 -12.08
C GLY A 116 -6.51 -13.02 -11.64
N THR A 117 -6.21 -11.82 -12.13
CA THR A 117 -6.90 -10.58 -11.76
C THR A 117 -7.45 -9.86 -12.97
N HIS A 118 -8.41 -8.96 -12.74
CA HIS A 118 -8.83 -7.97 -13.72
C HIS A 118 -8.86 -6.58 -13.09
N ASN A 119 -8.88 -5.55 -13.93
CA ASN A 119 -8.86 -4.18 -13.45
C ASN A 119 -9.83 -3.23 -14.16
N ALA A 120 -10.03 -2.10 -13.50
CA ALA A 120 -10.60 -0.89 -14.06
C ALA A 120 -9.67 0.30 -13.77
N ILE A 121 -9.71 1.32 -14.61
CA ILE A 121 -8.76 2.43 -14.61
C ILE A 121 -9.50 3.75 -14.37
N ALA A 122 -8.90 4.66 -13.61
CA ALA A 122 -9.29 6.06 -13.56
C ALA A 122 -8.04 6.96 -13.59
N ALA A 123 -8.05 8.04 -14.36
CA ALA A 123 -6.89 8.92 -14.50
C ALA A 123 -6.70 9.81 -13.25
N LEU A 124 -5.47 9.90 -12.76
CA LEU A 124 -5.05 10.75 -11.62
C LEU A 124 -4.30 12.02 -12.06
N GLY A 125 -4.36 12.36 -13.35
CA GLY A 125 -3.65 13.47 -13.97
C GLY A 125 -2.13 13.24 -14.08
N ARG A 126 -1.43 14.09 -14.85
CA ARG A 126 0.03 14.01 -15.11
C ARG A 126 0.51 12.59 -15.47
N ARG A 127 -0.23 11.91 -16.35
CA ARG A 127 0.05 10.54 -16.82
C ARG A 127 0.14 9.50 -15.68
N ARG A 128 -0.74 9.62 -14.68
CA ARG A 128 -0.89 8.67 -13.57
C ARG A 128 -2.30 8.12 -13.55
N PHE A 129 -2.50 6.95 -12.95
CA PHE A 129 -3.83 6.35 -12.82
C PHE A 129 -4.03 5.64 -11.49
N LEU A 130 -5.30 5.45 -11.14
CA LEU A 130 -5.76 4.56 -10.09
C LEU A 130 -6.19 3.27 -10.79
N GLU A 131 -5.54 2.18 -10.45
CA GLU A 131 -5.92 0.84 -10.84
C GLU A 131 -6.86 0.27 -9.78
N VAL A 132 -8.12 0.10 -10.13
CA VAL A 132 -9.06 -0.69 -9.32
C VAL A 132 -8.85 -2.14 -9.72
N ILE A 133 -8.46 -3.00 -8.78
CA ILE A 133 -8.04 -4.37 -9.07
C ILE A 133 -8.74 -5.38 -8.16
N ALA A 134 -9.18 -6.49 -8.74
CA ALA A 134 -9.81 -7.60 -8.04
C ALA A 134 -9.45 -8.95 -8.69
N PRO A 135 -9.69 -10.08 -8.01
CA PRO A 135 -9.60 -11.40 -8.62
C PRO A 135 -10.54 -11.49 -9.83
N ASP A 136 -10.07 -12.10 -10.92
CA ASP A 136 -10.95 -12.43 -12.04
C ASP A 136 -11.47 -13.87 -11.84
N PRO A 137 -12.78 -14.09 -11.69
CA PRO A 137 -13.34 -15.42 -11.45
C PRO A 137 -13.21 -16.37 -12.65
N THR A 138 -12.86 -15.86 -13.83
CA THR A 138 -12.67 -16.64 -15.06
C THR A 138 -11.24 -17.12 -15.25
N LEU A 139 -10.30 -16.69 -14.40
CA LEU A 139 -8.88 -17.00 -14.51
C LEU A 139 -8.39 -17.85 -13.32
N PRO A 140 -7.38 -18.71 -13.52
CA PRO A 140 -6.71 -19.38 -12.41
C PRO A 140 -6.13 -18.36 -11.40
N PRO A 141 -6.39 -18.49 -10.09
CA PRO A 141 -6.00 -17.47 -9.14
C PRO A 141 -4.50 -17.54 -8.83
N GLY A 142 -3.78 -16.46 -9.16
CA GLY A 142 -2.41 -16.20 -8.73
C GLY A 142 -2.31 -15.70 -7.28
N ALA A 143 -1.08 -15.43 -6.81
CA ALA A 143 -0.84 -15.01 -5.43
C ALA A 143 -1.56 -13.70 -5.06
N LEU A 144 -1.54 -12.71 -5.97
CA LEU A 144 -2.25 -11.44 -5.76
C LEU A 144 -3.77 -11.64 -5.70
N ALA A 145 -4.34 -12.43 -6.62
CA ALA A 145 -5.77 -12.74 -6.62
C ALA A 145 -6.22 -13.39 -5.31
N ARG A 146 -5.46 -14.36 -4.78
CA ARG A 146 -5.78 -14.99 -3.49
C ARG A 146 -5.75 -14.00 -2.32
N ARG A 147 -4.77 -13.08 -2.31
CA ARG A 147 -4.70 -12.03 -1.30
C ARG A 147 -5.88 -11.06 -1.39
N LEU A 148 -6.25 -10.65 -2.59
CA LEU A 148 -7.38 -9.74 -2.84
C LEU A 148 -8.72 -10.37 -2.43
N ALA A 149 -8.92 -11.67 -2.70
CA ALA A 149 -10.14 -12.39 -2.36
C ALA A 149 -10.47 -12.38 -0.85
N GLY A 150 -9.45 -12.26 0.01
CA GLY A 150 -9.63 -12.16 1.47
C GLY A 150 -9.97 -10.76 2.00
N MET A 151 -10.05 -9.74 1.14
CA MET A 151 -10.27 -8.36 1.58
C MET A 151 -11.73 -8.10 1.94
N LYS A 152 -11.95 -7.48 3.10
CA LYS A 152 -13.31 -7.12 3.56
C LYS A 152 -13.85 -5.85 2.90
N THR A 153 -12.97 -4.90 2.60
CA THR A 153 -13.33 -3.59 2.04
C THR A 153 -12.31 -3.15 1.00
N PRO A 154 -12.74 -2.44 -0.06
CA PRO A 154 -11.82 -1.85 -1.02
C PRO A 154 -10.85 -0.88 -0.32
N THR A 155 -9.56 -1.02 -0.58
CA THR A 155 -8.50 -0.31 0.16
C THR A 155 -7.29 -0.03 -0.74
N LEU A 156 -6.49 0.99 -0.42
CA LEU A 156 -5.23 1.27 -1.13
C LEU A 156 -4.16 0.25 -0.69
N ILE A 157 -3.74 -0.65 -1.59
CA ILE A 157 -2.92 -1.81 -1.21
C ILE A 157 -1.45 -1.71 -1.57
N MET A 158 -1.11 -0.97 -2.62
CA MET A 158 0.26 -0.75 -3.12
C MET A 158 0.28 0.37 -4.15
N TRP A 159 1.48 0.69 -4.64
CA TRP A 159 1.71 1.70 -5.66
C TRP A 159 2.92 1.32 -6.51
N ALA A 160 2.96 1.88 -7.72
CA ALA A 160 4.04 1.68 -8.66
C ALA A 160 4.85 2.96 -8.87
N ALA A 161 6.16 2.81 -8.99
CA ALA A 161 7.06 3.84 -9.46
C ALA A 161 7.42 3.60 -10.93
N ARG A 162 7.30 4.64 -11.76
CA ARG A 162 7.74 4.59 -13.15
C ARG A 162 9.26 4.52 -13.19
N THR A 163 9.79 3.62 -14.00
CA THR A 163 11.21 3.57 -14.33
C THR A 163 11.44 3.63 -15.84
N PRO A 164 12.51 4.29 -16.32
CA PRO A 164 12.89 4.22 -17.72
C PRO A 164 13.59 2.90 -18.09
N SER A 165 14.02 2.10 -17.11
CA SER A 165 14.77 0.86 -17.32
C SER A 165 14.60 -0.08 -16.13
N ALA A 166 13.88 -1.17 -16.33
CA ALA A 166 13.70 -2.25 -15.36
C ALA A 166 15.05 -2.91 -15.02
N ALA A 167 15.91 -3.10 -16.03
CA ALA A 167 17.25 -3.66 -15.84
C ALA A 167 18.11 -2.82 -14.90
N ASP A 168 18.20 -1.50 -15.12
CA ASP A 168 18.99 -0.61 -14.25
C ASP A 168 18.41 -0.51 -12.85
N THR A 169 17.09 -0.60 -12.73
CA THR A 169 16.39 -0.59 -11.45
C THR A 169 16.69 -1.85 -10.65
N ALA A 170 16.65 -3.02 -11.28
CA ALA A 170 17.01 -4.29 -10.66
C ALA A 170 18.49 -4.29 -10.24
N ALA A 171 19.40 -3.88 -11.13
CA ALA A 171 20.83 -3.79 -10.84
C ALA A 171 21.13 -2.84 -9.66
N ARG A 172 20.43 -1.69 -9.59
CA ARG A 172 20.53 -0.78 -8.43
C ARG A 172 20.09 -1.47 -7.14
N ALA A 173 18.94 -2.14 -7.15
CA ALA A 173 18.44 -2.81 -5.95
C ALA A 173 19.41 -3.90 -5.45
N GLU A 174 19.97 -4.69 -6.37
CA GLU A 174 20.96 -5.72 -6.05
C GLU A 174 22.28 -5.14 -5.52
N ALA A 175 22.74 -4.03 -6.10
CA ALA A 175 23.94 -3.32 -5.63
C ALA A 175 23.78 -2.77 -4.19
N GLU A 176 22.55 -2.43 -3.80
CA GLU A 176 22.18 -2.01 -2.44
C GLU A 176 21.90 -3.21 -1.49
N GLY A 177 22.08 -4.45 -1.97
CA GLY A 177 21.93 -5.67 -1.18
C GLY A 177 20.50 -6.21 -1.07
N TYR A 178 19.57 -5.71 -1.89
CA TYR A 178 18.19 -6.22 -1.97
C TYR A 178 18.06 -7.31 -3.04
N GLN A 179 17.01 -8.13 -2.95
CA GLN A 179 16.64 -9.03 -4.04
C GLN A 179 15.73 -8.30 -5.03
N ALA A 180 15.91 -8.54 -6.32
CA ALA A 180 15.06 -8.00 -7.38
C ALA A 180 14.49 -9.13 -8.25
N ALA A 181 13.19 -9.10 -8.52
CA ALA A 181 12.53 -9.98 -9.47
C ALA A 181 11.99 -9.16 -10.64
N VAL A 182 12.46 -9.46 -11.85
CA VAL A 182 12.01 -8.83 -13.09
C VAL A 182 10.93 -9.71 -13.71
N VAL A 183 9.75 -9.14 -13.97
CA VAL A 183 8.58 -9.89 -14.44
C VAL A 183 7.95 -9.15 -15.61
N GLU A 184 7.85 -9.83 -16.75
CA GLU A 184 7.08 -9.33 -17.88
C GLU A 184 5.59 -9.35 -17.55
N GLY A 185 4.91 -8.25 -17.84
CA GLY A 185 3.49 -8.11 -17.64
C GLY A 185 2.78 -7.73 -18.93
N HIS A 186 1.56 -8.24 -19.09
CA HIS A 186 0.72 -7.85 -20.19
C HIS A 186 -0.76 -7.85 -19.82
N ARG A 187 -1.53 -7.10 -20.60
CA ARG A 187 -2.98 -7.02 -20.45
C ARG A 187 -3.66 -6.86 -21.80
N SER A 188 -4.71 -7.63 -22.03
CA SER A 188 -5.61 -7.43 -23.16
C SER A 188 -6.63 -6.35 -22.84
N ARG A 189 -6.76 -5.34 -23.71
CA ARG A 189 -7.82 -4.31 -23.64
C ARG A 189 -9.12 -4.83 -24.26
N PRO A 190 -10.29 -4.24 -23.90
CA PRO A 190 -11.56 -4.52 -24.57
C PRO A 190 -11.54 -4.28 -26.08
N ASP A 191 -10.71 -3.35 -26.56
CA ASP A 191 -10.52 -3.08 -28.00
C ASP A 191 -9.54 -4.04 -28.69
N GLY A 192 -9.11 -5.11 -28.00
CA GLY A 192 -8.18 -6.12 -28.52
C GLY A 192 -6.71 -5.70 -28.54
N LYS A 193 -6.38 -4.45 -28.18
CA LYS A 193 -4.98 -4.01 -28.11
C LYS A 193 -4.28 -4.62 -26.91
N LEU A 194 -3.05 -5.08 -27.13
CA LEU A 194 -2.19 -5.64 -26.10
C LEU A 194 -1.28 -4.56 -25.51
N VAL A 195 -1.36 -4.38 -24.19
CA VAL A 195 -0.45 -3.51 -23.43
C VAL A 195 0.60 -4.40 -22.78
N ARG A 196 1.87 -3.98 -22.85
CA ARG A 196 3.02 -4.71 -22.27
C ARG A 196 3.86 -3.79 -21.41
N TRP A 197 4.49 -4.34 -20.39
CA TRP A 197 5.39 -3.65 -19.50
C TRP A 197 6.32 -4.65 -18.82
N THR A 198 7.39 -4.17 -18.22
CA THR A 198 8.24 -4.96 -17.32
C THR A 198 8.10 -4.40 -15.90
N ASN A 199 7.82 -5.29 -14.95
CA ASN A 199 7.81 -4.95 -13.53
C ASN A 199 9.13 -5.34 -12.87
N VAL A 200 9.54 -4.56 -11.87
CA VAL A 200 10.60 -4.95 -10.93
C VAL A 200 10.03 -4.96 -9.53
N PHE A 201 10.04 -6.12 -8.88
CA PHE A 201 9.68 -6.29 -7.49
C PHE A 201 10.94 -6.40 -6.66
N VAL A 202 11.15 -5.46 -5.74
CA VAL A 202 12.28 -5.48 -4.80
C VAL A 202 11.81 -6.11 -3.49
N SER A 203 12.61 -6.99 -2.90
CA SER A 203 12.32 -7.63 -1.61
C SER A 203 13.54 -7.61 -0.68
N GLY A 204 13.38 -8.14 0.55
CA GLY A 204 14.43 -8.10 1.58
C GLY A 204 14.60 -6.75 2.31
N HIS A 205 13.81 -5.74 1.95
CA HIS A 205 13.92 -4.38 2.50
C HIS A 205 13.04 -4.09 3.74
N GLY A 206 12.18 -5.03 4.17
CA GLY A 206 11.34 -4.89 5.39
C GLY A 206 10.20 -3.86 5.35
N GLY A 207 10.18 -2.97 4.35
CA GLY A 207 9.18 -1.90 4.19
C GLY A 207 7.81 -2.33 3.63
N GLY A 208 7.61 -3.60 3.31
CA GLY A 208 6.34 -4.14 2.79
C GLY A 208 5.81 -3.35 1.58
N THR A 209 4.49 -3.10 1.56
CA THR A 209 3.82 -2.38 0.45
C THR A 209 4.03 -0.86 0.44
N LEU A 210 4.80 -0.32 1.39
CA LEU A 210 5.17 1.11 1.39
C LEU A 210 6.29 1.40 0.38
N VAL A 211 7.09 0.40 0.02
CA VAL A 211 8.06 0.46 -1.08
C VAL A 211 7.33 0.10 -2.37
N PRO A 212 7.49 0.88 -3.45
CA PRO A 212 6.79 0.60 -4.70
C PRO A 212 7.41 -0.61 -5.39
N PHE A 213 6.62 -1.29 -6.21
CA PHE A 213 7.22 -2.00 -7.34
C PHE A 213 7.48 -1.01 -8.48
N PHE A 214 8.38 -1.34 -9.38
CA PHE A 214 8.70 -0.47 -10.51
C PHE A 214 8.07 -0.97 -11.78
N VAL A 215 7.67 -0.05 -12.66
CA VAL A 215 7.07 -0.36 -13.95
C VAL A 215 7.78 0.39 -15.07
N GLU A 216 8.23 -0.36 -16.07
CA GLU A 216 8.70 0.11 -17.36
C GLU A 216 7.63 -0.20 -18.41
N TRP A 217 6.98 0.82 -18.97
CA TRP A 217 5.95 0.63 -19.99
C TRP A 217 6.56 0.45 -21.37
N HIS A 218 6.09 -0.55 -22.12
CA HIS A 218 6.53 -0.80 -23.49
C HIS A 218 5.59 -0.19 -24.52
N GLY A 219 6.15 0.63 -25.42
CA GLY A 219 5.40 1.30 -26.48
C GLY A 219 4.73 2.61 -26.05
N GLY A 220 3.78 3.09 -26.87
CA GLY A 220 3.19 4.43 -26.71
C GLY A 220 1.92 4.50 -25.85
N SER A 221 1.22 3.38 -25.65
CA SER A 221 -0.06 3.36 -24.94
C SER A 221 0.17 3.29 -23.44
N HIS A 222 -0.34 4.26 -22.68
CA HIS A 222 -0.27 4.27 -21.23
C HIS A 222 -1.69 4.28 -20.62
N PRO A 223 -2.02 3.49 -19.58
CA PRO A 223 -3.39 3.38 -19.08
C PRO A 223 -4.01 4.71 -18.62
N ALA A 224 -3.20 5.64 -18.13
CA ALA A 224 -3.64 6.99 -17.76
C ALA A 224 -4.21 7.82 -18.93
N ASP A 225 -3.96 7.43 -20.19
CA ASP A 225 -4.43 8.15 -21.37
C ASP A 225 -5.88 7.77 -21.72
N ASP A 226 -6.30 6.56 -21.37
CA ASP A 226 -7.62 6.00 -21.69
C ASP A 226 -8.64 6.13 -20.54
N GLY A 227 -8.16 6.30 -19.30
CA GLY A 227 -9.03 6.32 -18.12
C GLY A 227 -9.91 7.57 -17.99
N PRO A 228 -11.12 7.46 -17.40
CA PRO A 228 -11.98 8.59 -17.06
C PRO A 228 -11.22 9.59 -16.20
N ARG A 229 -11.42 10.87 -16.53
CA ARG A 229 -10.83 12.01 -15.82
C ARG A 229 -11.72 12.40 -14.64
N GLY A 230 -11.23 13.33 -13.82
CA GLY A 230 -11.96 13.88 -12.67
C GLY A 230 -11.18 13.72 -11.36
N LEU A 231 -10.29 12.74 -11.29
CA LEU A 231 -9.39 12.58 -10.16
C LEU A 231 -8.04 13.25 -10.42
N ARG A 232 -7.41 13.76 -9.36
CA ARG A 232 -6.04 14.26 -9.41
C ARG A 232 -5.30 13.94 -8.13
N LEU A 233 -4.23 13.17 -8.24
CA LEU A 233 -3.32 12.91 -7.12
C LEU A 233 -2.57 14.19 -6.76
N GLN A 234 -2.75 14.64 -5.53
CA GLN A 234 -2.12 15.83 -4.94
C GLN A 234 -0.94 15.48 -4.05
N ALA A 235 -1.05 14.39 -3.29
CA ALA A 235 0.04 13.90 -2.46
C ALA A 235 -0.03 12.39 -2.28
N LEU A 236 1.15 11.81 -2.07
CA LEU A 236 1.32 10.41 -1.69
C LEU A 236 2.34 10.39 -0.55
N ARG A 237 2.02 9.72 0.55
CA ARG A 237 2.90 9.57 1.70
C ARG A 237 2.83 8.16 2.27
N ALA A 238 3.92 7.71 2.87
CA ALA A 238 3.93 6.56 3.75
C ALA A 238 3.93 7.03 5.21
N GLU A 239 3.11 6.40 6.03
CA GLU A 239 3.12 6.51 7.48
C GLU A 239 3.68 5.18 8.03
N THR A 240 4.59 5.22 9.00
CA THR A 240 5.18 4.01 9.60
C THR A 240 5.91 4.30 10.92
N PRO A 241 5.96 3.35 11.87
CA PRO A 241 6.80 3.50 13.06
C PRO A 241 8.30 3.51 12.73
N GLN A 242 8.69 2.93 11.60
CA GLN A 242 10.08 2.74 11.15
C GLN A 242 10.47 3.74 10.05
N ALA A 243 10.08 5.01 10.24
CA ALA A 243 10.22 6.05 9.21
C ALA A 243 11.65 6.21 8.66
N GLU A 244 12.67 6.18 9.51
CA GLU A 244 14.06 6.33 9.05
C GLU A 244 14.54 5.14 8.23
N ALA A 245 14.19 3.91 8.65
CA ALA A 245 14.51 2.70 7.89
C ALA A 245 13.84 2.73 6.51
N LEU A 246 12.56 3.12 6.44
CA LEU A 246 11.86 3.26 5.17
C LEU A 246 12.49 4.34 4.28
N ARG A 247 12.86 5.50 4.83
CA ARG A 247 13.56 6.55 4.05
C ARG A 247 14.89 6.08 3.49
N ALA A 248 15.65 5.28 4.26
CA ALA A 248 16.91 4.70 3.79
C ALA A 248 16.69 3.78 2.58
N VAL A 249 15.71 2.87 2.66
CA VAL A 249 15.34 1.97 1.55
C VAL A 249 14.91 2.77 0.32
N LEU A 250 14.00 3.73 0.50
CA LEU A 250 13.50 4.54 -0.61
C LEU A 250 14.63 5.33 -1.27
N LYS A 251 15.56 5.88 -0.49
CA LYS A 251 16.74 6.57 -1.02
C LYS A 251 17.65 5.64 -1.81
N ALA A 252 17.93 4.44 -1.31
CA ALA A 252 18.75 3.43 -1.99
C ALA A 252 18.17 3.08 -3.38
N LEU A 253 16.83 3.00 -3.46
CA LEU A 253 16.11 2.69 -4.68
C LEU A 253 15.79 3.92 -5.57
N ASP A 254 16.32 5.11 -5.25
CA ASP A 254 16.01 6.39 -5.92
C ASP A 254 14.50 6.72 -5.99
N VAL A 255 13.76 6.32 -4.95
CA VAL A 255 12.33 6.60 -4.81
C VAL A 255 12.12 7.82 -3.93
N ARG A 256 11.38 8.79 -4.46
CA ARG A 256 10.92 9.96 -3.71
C ARG A 256 9.50 9.76 -3.23
N LEU A 257 9.34 9.64 -1.92
CA LEU A 257 8.05 9.56 -1.22
C LEU A 257 8.15 10.32 0.10
N ALA A 258 7.10 11.07 0.45
CA ALA A 258 7.01 11.66 1.79
C ALA A 258 6.81 10.55 2.82
N VAL A 259 7.65 10.51 3.85
CA VAL A 259 7.54 9.51 4.93
C VAL A 259 7.32 10.22 6.26
N CYS A 260 6.25 9.84 6.95
CA CYS A 260 5.87 10.35 8.25
C CYS A 260 6.02 9.26 9.32
N LYS A 261 6.56 9.61 10.48
CA LYS A 261 6.55 8.72 11.65
C LYS A 261 5.13 8.62 12.19
N ALA A 262 4.61 7.41 12.31
CA ALA A 262 3.26 7.13 12.83
C ALA A 262 3.24 5.78 13.57
N PRO A 263 2.26 5.51 14.44
CA PRO A 263 2.18 4.21 15.13
C PRO A 263 1.92 3.02 14.19
N THR A 264 1.28 3.26 13.04
CA THR A 264 0.83 2.22 12.11
C THR A 264 1.42 2.44 10.72
N ALA A 265 1.79 1.35 10.05
CA ALA A 265 2.30 1.36 8.68
C ALA A 265 1.14 1.45 7.68
N ARG A 266 1.04 2.52 6.89
CA ARG A 266 0.04 2.65 5.81
C ARG A 266 0.46 3.63 4.72
N LEU A 267 -0.02 3.38 3.51
CA LEU A 267 0.10 4.31 2.39
C LEU A 267 -1.09 5.27 2.40
N VAL A 268 -0.88 6.56 2.18
CA VAL A 268 -1.96 7.55 2.10
C VAL A 268 -1.83 8.40 0.84
N ALA A 269 -2.90 8.42 0.05
CA ALA A 269 -3.03 9.22 -1.17
C ALA A 269 -4.10 10.30 -0.97
N VAL A 270 -3.74 11.54 -1.26
CA VAL A 270 -4.65 12.69 -1.23
C VAL A 270 -5.10 13.01 -2.65
N LEU A 271 -6.40 12.93 -2.90
CA LEU A 271 -6.99 13.14 -4.22
C LEU A 271 -7.90 14.38 -4.21
N ASP A 272 -7.76 15.24 -5.22
CA ASP A 272 -8.85 16.13 -5.59
C ASP A 272 -9.84 15.35 -6.46
N THR A 273 -11.13 15.51 -6.17
CA THR A 273 -12.25 14.84 -6.84
C THR A 273 -13.39 15.84 -7.08
N PRO A 274 -14.39 15.52 -7.93
CA PRO A 274 -15.63 16.30 -8.03
C PRO A 274 -16.31 16.61 -6.69
N ARG A 275 -16.25 15.69 -5.71
CA ARG A 275 -16.83 15.87 -4.37
C ARG A 275 -15.96 16.68 -3.41
N GLY A 276 -14.83 17.20 -3.88
CA GLY A 276 -13.80 17.82 -3.06
C GLY A 276 -12.64 16.90 -2.77
N ARG A 277 -11.78 17.32 -1.84
CA ARG A 277 -10.55 16.60 -1.51
C ARG A 277 -10.84 15.44 -0.56
N ILE A 278 -10.29 14.27 -0.88
CA ILE A 278 -10.39 13.07 -0.04
C ILE A 278 -9.02 12.44 0.21
N GLU A 279 -8.96 11.57 1.21
CA GLU A 279 -7.84 10.65 1.43
C GLU A 279 -8.25 9.20 1.14
N LEU A 280 -7.45 8.50 0.33
CA LEU A 280 -7.46 7.04 0.24
C LEU A 280 -6.28 6.52 1.07
N ALA A 281 -6.52 5.63 2.01
CA ALA A 281 -5.48 5.06 2.85
C ALA A 281 -5.46 3.53 2.75
N GLY A 282 -4.28 2.97 3.01
CA GLY A 282 -4.10 1.55 3.29
C GLY A 282 -4.69 1.14 4.64
N PRO A 283 -4.81 -0.18 4.89
CA PRO A 283 -5.25 -0.70 6.17
C PRO A 283 -4.28 -0.32 7.30
#